data_AF-A0AAN0P9Y4-F1
#
_entry.id   AF-A0AAN0P9Y4-F1
#
_cell.length_a   1.000
_cell.length_b   1.000
_cell.length_c   1.000
_cell.angle_alpha   90.00
_cell.angle_beta   90.00
_cell.angle_gamma   90.00
#
_symmetry.space_group_name_H-M   'P 1'
#
loop_
_entity.id
_entity.type
_entity.pdbx_description
1 polymer ?
#
loop_
_entity_poly.entity_id
_entity_poly.type
_entity_poly.pdbx_seq_one_letter_code
_entity_poly.pdbx_strand_id
1 'polypeptide(L)'
;MYPNTFKDMASKTLWPLFPRRVAFNWNESPLHWMPQSPIGSHAVNHFSFTLVRGEYFFCRIFNKALPFVTDEKLKKDVETFIRQEAIHAQAHKESIEKYIQRYGVDIEEQYERVIELFDYMLADKPFGKALPKRMQKSWLLFRVGIVAAAEHYTCALGQYALTKAHWEDKGCDPAVSDLFTWHCAEEVEHRTVAFDLFEHLGGNYALRAAIMSMVAPIFTYLMVKGTQELAAVDRSLPKSQQTLARFGFWQQWFKASSQELVPSPVWFMTTAKNFFKPSYHPYYEGSTELALDYINRSPAVKLYEEIQKGLVS
;
A
#
# COMPACT_ATOMS: atom_id res chain seq x y z
N MET A 1 -8.81 -26.58 -2.00
CA MET A 1 -9.29 -27.31 -0.82
C MET A 1 -8.53 -26.70 0.35
N TYR A 2 -9.20 -26.00 1.30
CA TYR A 2 -8.51 -25.43 2.46
C TYR A 2 -7.85 -26.57 3.24
N PRO A 3 -6.58 -26.45 3.66
CA PRO A 3 -6.02 -27.40 4.61
C PRO A 3 -6.94 -27.39 5.85
N ASN A 4 -7.35 -28.57 6.33
CA ASN A 4 -8.26 -28.71 7.48
C ASN A 4 -7.77 -27.97 8.74
N THR A 5 -6.50 -27.57 8.78
CA THR A 5 -5.86 -26.79 9.85
C THR A 5 -6.30 -25.33 9.94
N PHE A 6 -6.84 -24.73 8.87
CA PHE A 6 -7.17 -23.29 8.84
C PHE A 6 -8.46 -22.91 9.57
N LYS A 7 -9.37 -23.87 9.76
CA LYS A 7 -10.74 -23.60 10.20
C LYS A 7 -10.81 -23.05 11.63
N ASP A 8 -9.87 -23.46 12.48
CA ASP A 8 -9.85 -23.12 13.90
C ASP A 8 -8.78 -22.07 14.25
N MET A 9 -8.04 -21.56 13.27
CA MET A 9 -6.97 -20.57 13.46
C MET A 9 -7.49 -19.14 13.24
N ALA A 10 -7.37 -18.31 14.27
CA ALA A 10 -7.66 -16.87 14.15
C ALA A 10 -6.64 -16.18 13.25
N SER A 11 -5.34 -16.43 13.46
CA SER A 11 -4.28 -15.99 12.54
C SER A 11 -3.81 -17.10 11.62
N LYS A 12 -3.77 -16.80 10.33
CA LYS A 12 -3.33 -17.68 9.24
C LYS A 12 -1.98 -17.26 8.67
N THR A 13 -1.27 -16.34 9.33
CA THR A 13 0.13 -16.04 9.09
C THR A 13 0.98 -17.22 9.58
N LEU A 14 1.41 -18.12 8.70
CA LEU A 14 2.11 -19.36 9.10
C LEU A 14 3.63 -19.19 9.30
N TRP A 15 4.13 -17.97 9.13
CA TRP A 15 5.53 -17.60 9.25
C TRP A 15 5.67 -16.47 10.28
N PRO A 16 6.86 -16.27 10.86
CA PRO A 16 7.13 -15.12 11.71
C PRO A 16 7.14 -13.83 10.88
N LEU A 17 6.66 -12.74 11.47
CA LEU A 17 6.77 -11.38 10.93
C LEU A 17 7.85 -10.62 11.71
N PHE A 18 8.57 -9.72 11.03
CA PHE A 18 9.62 -8.91 11.65
C PHE A 18 9.54 -7.46 11.17
N PRO A 19 9.51 -6.48 12.08
CA PRO A 19 9.65 -5.09 11.66
C PRO A 19 11.11 -4.82 11.27
N ARG A 20 11.32 -4.36 10.03
CA ARG A 20 12.67 -4.07 9.52
C ARG A 20 12.80 -2.59 9.28
N ARG A 21 13.90 -2.02 9.78
CA ARG A 21 14.23 -0.62 9.55
C ARG A 21 15.05 -0.48 8.29
N VAL A 22 14.88 0.65 7.62
CA VAL A 22 15.46 0.92 6.31
C VAL A 22 16.11 2.30 6.31
N ALA A 23 17.12 2.47 5.47
CA ALA A 23 17.75 3.74 5.18
C ALA A 23 17.90 3.89 3.66
N PHE A 24 17.66 5.09 3.16
CA PHE A 24 17.74 5.39 1.73
C PHE A 24 18.62 6.61 1.47
N ASN A 25 19.38 6.57 0.38
CA ASN A 25 20.08 7.74 -0.14
C ASN A 25 19.32 8.31 -1.33
N TRP A 26 18.69 9.46 -1.11
CA TRP A 26 17.85 10.13 -2.11
C TRP A 26 18.60 11.09 -3.02
N ASN A 27 19.90 11.33 -2.79
CA ASN A 27 20.59 12.50 -3.32
C ASN A 27 20.51 12.61 -4.85
N GLU A 28 20.56 11.48 -5.56
CA GLU A 28 20.65 11.44 -7.02
C GLU A 28 19.35 10.97 -7.70
N SER A 29 18.33 10.54 -6.95
CA SER A 29 17.10 9.96 -7.52
C SER A 29 16.30 11.01 -8.32
N PRO A 30 16.04 10.78 -9.62
CA PRO A 30 15.28 11.68 -10.49
C PRO A 30 13.77 11.54 -10.25
N LEU A 31 13.00 12.61 -10.48
CA LEU A 31 11.52 12.53 -10.41
C LEU A 31 10.97 11.47 -11.39
N HIS A 32 11.58 11.37 -12.57
CA HIS A 32 11.33 10.33 -13.58
C HIS A 32 12.27 9.14 -13.37
N TRP A 33 12.14 8.48 -12.24
CA TRP A 33 12.96 7.32 -11.88
C TRP A 33 12.72 6.08 -12.75
N MET A 34 11.63 6.05 -13.51
CA MET A 34 11.46 5.18 -14.69
C MET A 34 11.72 6.01 -15.96
N PRO A 35 12.96 6.10 -16.47
CA PRO A 35 13.30 7.00 -17.58
C PRO A 35 12.49 6.74 -18.87
N GLN A 36 12.07 5.49 -19.08
CA GLN A 36 11.22 5.06 -20.19
C GLN A 36 9.74 5.44 -20.02
N SER A 37 9.31 5.83 -18.82
CA SER A 37 7.92 6.15 -18.48
C SER A 37 7.80 7.19 -17.36
N PRO A 38 7.80 8.49 -17.69
CA PRO A 38 7.47 9.55 -16.76
C PRO A 38 6.10 9.38 -16.06
N ILE A 39 5.06 8.97 -16.80
CA ILE A 39 3.74 8.70 -16.22
C ILE A 39 3.78 7.49 -15.27
N GLY A 40 4.58 6.47 -15.58
CA GLY A 40 4.81 5.34 -14.66
C GLY A 40 5.50 5.79 -13.37
N SER A 41 6.51 6.66 -13.48
CA SER A 41 7.20 7.26 -12.33
C SER A 41 6.21 8.01 -11.43
N HIS A 42 5.35 8.86 -12.02
CA HIS A 42 4.30 9.58 -11.29
C HIS A 42 3.26 8.67 -10.67
N ALA A 43 2.88 7.57 -11.35
CA ALA A 43 1.90 6.64 -10.81
C ALA A 43 2.38 5.97 -9.52
N VAL A 44 3.66 5.62 -9.46
CA VAL A 44 4.25 5.01 -8.28
C VAL A 44 4.66 6.06 -7.24
N ASN A 45 5.21 7.22 -7.64
CA ASN A 45 5.50 8.34 -6.73
C ASN A 45 4.23 8.79 -5.98
N HIS A 46 3.10 8.93 -6.69
CA HIS A 46 1.83 9.31 -6.07
C HIS A 46 1.42 8.32 -4.98
N PHE A 47 1.71 7.04 -5.16
CA PHE A 47 1.33 6.00 -4.21
C PHE A 47 1.88 6.28 -2.81
N SER A 48 3.09 6.84 -2.69
CA SER A 48 3.66 7.28 -1.40
C SER A 48 2.75 8.24 -0.64
N PHE A 49 2.09 9.19 -1.32
CA PHE A 49 1.18 10.13 -0.65
C PHE A 49 -0.05 9.41 -0.08
N THR A 50 -0.56 8.41 -0.80
CA THR A 50 -1.67 7.58 -0.35
C THR A 50 -1.26 6.71 0.84
N LEU A 51 -0.09 6.05 0.74
CA LEU A 51 0.44 5.16 1.77
C LEU A 51 0.68 5.90 3.09
N VAL A 52 1.38 7.04 3.10
CA VAL A 52 1.69 7.77 4.35
C VAL A 52 0.43 8.02 5.19
N ARG A 53 -0.63 8.57 4.58
CA ARG A 53 -1.87 8.86 5.32
C ARG A 53 -2.67 7.59 5.62
N GLY A 54 -2.70 6.65 4.67
CA GLY A 54 -3.40 5.37 4.80
C GLY A 54 -2.85 4.49 5.92
N GLU A 55 -1.54 4.32 6.00
CA GLU A 55 -0.87 3.43 6.95
C GLU A 55 -0.87 4.00 8.37
N TYR A 56 -0.74 5.33 8.51
CA TYR A 56 -1.04 5.96 9.79
C TYR A 56 -2.50 5.74 10.20
N PHE A 57 -3.44 5.73 9.25
CA PHE A 57 -4.83 5.34 9.53
C PHE A 57 -4.92 3.85 9.93
N PHE A 58 -4.23 2.93 9.24
CA PHE A 58 -4.20 1.51 9.58
C PHE A 58 -3.72 1.30 11.02
N CYS A 59 -2.59 1.92 11.38
CA CYS A 59 -2.05 1.93 12.74
C CYS A 59 -3.08 2.41 13.77
N ARG A 60 -3.76 3.54 13.51
CA ARG A 60 -4.79 4.08 14.44
C ARG A 60 -5.96 3.12 14.62
N ILE A 61 -6.42 2.49 13.54
CA ILE A 61 -7.57 1.58 13.58
C ILE A 61 -7.19 0.26 14.27
N PHE A 62 -6.02 -0.29 13.97
CA PHE A 62 -5.59 -1.57 14.54
C PHE A 62 -5.26 -1.43 16.02
N ASN A 63 -4.68 -0.31 16.46
CA ASN A 63 -4.53 -0.01 17.89
C ASN A 63 -5.87 0.02 18.64
N LYS A 64 -6.94 0.50 18.02
CA LYS A 64 -8.30 0.48 18.62
C LYS A 64 -8.94 -0.90 18.58
N ALA A 65 -8.54 -1.74 17.64
CA ALA A 65 -9.02 -3.11 17.49
C ALA A 65 -8.34 -4.07 18.48
N LEU A 66 -7.06 -3.86 18.81
CA LEU A 66 -6.25 -4.72 19.68
C LEU A 66 -6.96 -5.19 20.97
N PRO A 67 -7.66 -4.32 21.74
CA PRO A 67 -8.36 -4.75 22.96
C PRO A 67 -9.48 -5.79 22.74
N PHE A 68 -9.94 -5.97 21.49
CA PHE A 68 -10.98 -6.94 21.13
C PHE A 68 -10.41 -8.22 20.52
N VAL A 69 -9.09 -8.33 20.37
CA VAL A 69 -8.42 -9.53 19.86
C VAL A 69 -8.16 -10.48 21.03
N THR A 70 -8.71 -11.68 20.94
CA THR A 70 -8.67 -12.69 22.03
C THR A 70 -7.70 -13.83 21.74
N ASP A 71 -7.26 -13.98 20.49
CA ASP A 71 -6.22 -14.94 20.10
C ASP A 71 -4.84 -14.29 20.21
N GLU A 72 -3.96 -14.87 21.03
CA GLU A 72 -2.64 -14.29 21.32
C GLU A 72 -1.72 -14.25 20.10
N LYS A 73 -1.84 -15.23 19.19
CA LYS A 73 -1.04 -15.24 17.97
C LYS A 73 -1.46 -14.09 17.05
N LEU A 74 -2.76 -13.96 16.77
CA LEU A 74 -3.30 -12.88 15.95
C LEU A 74 -2.98 -11.51 16.56
N LYS A 75 -3.08 -11.38 17.90
CA LYS A 75 -2.71 -10.15 18.58
C LYS A 75 -1.25 -9.76 18.32
N LYS A 76 -0.32 -10.71 18.43
CA LYS A 76 1.11 -10.48 18.13
C LYS A 76 1.34 -10.11 16.66
N ASP A 77 0.63 -10.77 15.74
CA ASP A 77 0.75 -10.47 14.31
C ASP A 77 0.23 -9.05 14.00
N VAL A 78 -0.89 -8.64 14.61
CA VAL A 78 -1.44 -7.28 14.51
C VAL A 78 -0.49 -6.24 15.12
N GLU A 79 0.12 -6.51 16.26
CA GLU A 79 1.13 -5.63 16.86
C GLU A 79 2.36 -5.48 15.96
N THR A 80 2.77 -6.56 15.27
CA THR A 80 3.90 -6.53 14.34
C THR A 80 3.57 -5.76 13.07
N PHE A 81 2.38 -6.00 12.51
CA PHE A 81 1.83 -5.24 11.39
C PHE A 81 1.84 -3.73 11.70
N ILE A 82 1.31 -3.30 12.85
CA ILE A 82 1.32 -1.87 13.26
C ILE A 82 2.75 -1.29 13.24
N ARG A 83 3.77 -2.09 13.59
CA ARG A 83 5.17 -1.63 13.57
C ARG A 83 5.71 -1.55 12.14
N GLN A 84 5.43 -2.52 11.29
CA GLN A 84 5.83 -2.50 9.86
C GLN A 84 5.20 -1.29 9.16
N GLU A 85 3.89 -1.12 9.30
CA GLU A 85 3.16 0.03 8.72
C GLU A 85 3.67 1.39 9.19
N ALA A 86 4.04 1.51 10.47
CA ALA A 86 4.63 2.76 10.96
C ALA A 86 6.00 3.05 10.33
N ILE A 87 6.78 2.01 10.01
CA ILE A 87 8.07 2.14 9.33
C ILE A 87 7.86 2.43 7.84
N HIS A 88 6.91 1.76 7.18
CA HIS A 88 6.49 2.04 5.79
C HIS A 88 6.11 3.52 5.66
N ALA A 89 5.21 4.00 6.52
CA ALA A 89 4.71 5.36 6.47
C ALA A 89 5.83 6.39 6.67
N GLN A 90 6.78 6.09 7.56
CA GLN A 90 7.94 6.95 7.78
C GLN A 90 8.88 6.94 6.56
N ALA A 91 9.15 5.80 5.95
CA ALA A 91 10.00 5.69 4.76
C ALA A 91 9.41 6.45 3.55
N HIS A 92 8.10 6.30 3.29
CA HIS A 92 7.42 7.05 2.24
C HIS A 92 7.32 8.55 2.54
N LYS A 93 7.15 8.93 3.81
CA LYS A 93 7.20 10.34 4.20
C LYS A 93 8.57 10.94 3.92
N GLU A 94 9.65 10.23 4.26
CA GLU A 94 11.01 10.68 3.96
C GLU A 94 11.29 10.76 2.47
N SER A 95 10.77 9.83 1.65
CA SER A 95 10.92 9.92 0.19
C SER A 95 10.18 11.14 -0.39
N ILE A 96 9.03 11.50 0.17
CA ILE A 96 8.31 12.71 -0.23
C ILE A 96 9.11 13.97 0.15
N GLU A 97 9.50 14.10 1.42
CA GLU A 97 10.15 15.31 1.96
C GLU A 97 11.59 15.50 1.43
N LYS A 98 12.36 14.41 1.30
CA LYS A 98 13.78 14.47 0.90
C LYS A 98 14.01 14.26 -0.60
N TYR A 99 13.10 13.61 -1.32
CA TYR A 99 13.24 13.33 -2.75
C TYR A 99 12.23 14.12 -3.60
N ILE A 100 10.92 13.90 -3.43
CA ILE A 100 9.88 14.46 -4.34
C ILE A 100 9.81 15.99 -4.23
N GLN A 101 9.88 16.54 -3.02
CA GLN A 101 9.74 17.98 -2.77
C GLN A 101 10.82 18.82 -3.48
N ARG A 102 12.02 18.25 -3.71
CA ARG A 102 13.13 18.93 -4.40
C ARG A 102 12.77 19.34 -5.83
N TYR A 103 11.77 18.71 -6.43
CA TYR A 103 11.28 19.01 -7.77
C TYR A 103 10.13 20.03 -7.80
N GLY A 104 9.83 20.68 -6.67
CA GLY A 104 8.82 21.74 -6.58
C GLY A 104 7.39 21.24 -6.59
N VAL A 105 7.16 19.96 -6.25
CA VAL A 105 5.82 19.39 -6.06
C VAL A 105 5.21 19.96 -4.77
N ASP A 106 4.01 20.53 -4.87
CA ASP A 106 3.24 20.94 -3.70
C ASP A 106 2.67 19.71 -2.99
N ILE A 107 3.20 19.43 -1.81
CA ILE A 107 2.84 18.26 -1.01
C ILE A 107 1.40 18.39 -0.45
N GLU A 108 0.97 19.60 -0.11
CA GLU A 108 -0.33 19.81 0.54
C GLU A 108 -1.47 19.51 -0.44
N GLU A 109 -1.34 19.98 -1.68
CA GLU A 109 -2.30 19.67 -2.75
C GLU A 109 -2.40 18.16 -3.02
N GLN A 110 -1.26 17.44 -3.00
CA GLN A 110 -1.26 15.99 -3.20
C GLN A 110 -1.91 15.23 -2.03
N TYR A 111 -1.85 15.78 -0.81
CA TYR A 111 -2.44 15.16 0.37
C TYR A 111 -3.93 15.46 0.56
N GLU A 112 -4.47 16.53 -0.02
CA GLU A 112 -5.83 17.02 0.27
C GLU A 112 -6.90 15.89 0.23
N ARG A 113 -6.94 15.12 -0.86
CA ARG A 113 -7.92 14.03 -1.02
C ARG A 113 -7.75 12.88 -0.03
N VAL A 114 -6.50 12.53 0.29
CA VAL A 114 -6.24 11.41 1.21
C VAL A 114 -6.46 11.85 2.66
N ILE A 115 -6.22 13.12 2.99
CA ILE A 115 -6.65 13.72 4.26
C ILE A 115 -8.18 13.71 4.36
N GLU A 116 -8.89 14.15 3.32
CA GLU A 116 -10.35 14.13 3.31
C GLU A 116 -10.90 12.71 3.56
N LEU A 117 -10.33 11.71 2.89
CA LEU A 117 -10.72 10.30 3.08
C LEU A 117 -10.41 9.79 4.50
N PHE A 118 -9.14 9.84 4.93
CA PHE A 118 -8.70 9.15 6.14
C PHE A 118 -8.91 9.93 7.43
N ASP A 119 -8.81 11.26 7.37
CA ASP A 119 -8.84 12.13 8.55
C ASP A 119 -10.19 12.85 8.72
N TYR A 120 -11.09 12.81 7.72
CA TYR A 120 -12.44 13.37 7.80
C TYR A 120 -13.57 12.35 7.58
N MET A 121 -13.57 11.60 6.47
CA MET A 121 -14.64 10.63 6.18
C MET A 121 -14.53 9.35 7.04
N LEU A 122 -13.32 8.83 7.24
CA LEU A 122 -13.05 7.60 8.00
C LEU A 122 -12.63 7.86 9.47
N ALA A 123 -12.72 9.11 9.91
CA ALA A 123 -12.41 9.52 11.28
C ALA A 123 -13.32 8.85 12.33
N ASP A 124 -12.98 9.01 13.61
CA ASP A 124 -13.87 8.57 14.70
C ASP A 124 -15.19 9.35 14.75
N LYS A 125 -15.14 10.60 14.29
CA LYS A 125 -16.29 11.47 14.09
C LYS A 125 -16.43 11.73 12.59
N PRO A 126 -16.96 10.77 11.82
CA PRO A 126 -17.06 10.90 10.37
C PRO A 126 -17.86 12.16 10.02
N PHE A 127 -17.36 12.96 9.09
CA PHE A 127 -17.94 14.25 8.71
C PHE A 127 -18.13 15.23 9.88
N GLY A 128 -17.24 15.16 10.87
CA GLY A 128 -17.27 15.97 12.09
C GLY A 128 -18.35 15.56 13.10
N LYS A 129 -19.10 14.48 12.87
CA LYS A 129 -20.23 14.07 13.71
C LYS A 129 -19.90 12.84 14.55
N ALA A 130 -20.18 12.91 15.85
CA ALA A 130 -19.98 11.76 16.74
C ALA A 130 -21.03 10.67 16.48
N LEU A 131 -20.57 9.42 16.42
CA LEU A 131 -21.46 8.27 16.28
C LEU A 131 -22.02 7.83 17.64
N PRO A 132 -23.30 7.40 17.71
CA PRO A 132 -23.87 6.79 18.91
C PRO A 132 -23.01 5.61 19.38
N LYS A 133 -22.87 5.42 20.71
CA LYS A 133 -22.04 4.34 21.31
C LYS A 133 -22.31 2.96 20.70
N ARG A 134 -23.58 2.63 20.45
CA ARG A 134 -24.01 1.35 19.83
C ARG A 134 -23.45 1.10 18.42
N MET A 135 -23.08 2.15 17.69
CA MET A 135 -22.55 2.05 16.32
C MET A 135 -21.02 2.05 16.27
N GLN A 136 -20.33 2.39 17.37
CA GLN A 136 -18.88 2.56 17.37
C GLN A 136 -18.13 1.24 17.08
N LYS A 137 -18.63 0.11 17.60
CA LYS A 137 -18.04 -1.22 17.31
C LYS A 137 -18.22 -1.59 15.84
N SER A 138 -19.41 -1.39 15.28
CA SER A 138 -19.67 -1.64 13.85
C SER A 138 -18.85 -0.71 12.95
N TRP A 139 -18.64 0.54 13.37
CA TRP A 139 -17.78 1.50 12.67
C TRP A 139 -16.30 1.10 12.71
N LEU A 140 -15.83 0.58 13.84
CA LEU A 140 -14.48 0.02 13.94
C LEU A 140 -14.34 -1.19 13.01
N LEU A 141 -15.27 -2.15 13.05
CA LEU A 141 -15.26 -3.34 12.18
C LEU A 141 -15.27 -2.96 10.70
N PHE A 142 -16.11 -2.00 10.31
CA PHE A 142 -16.15 -1.48 8.94
C PHE A 142 -14.80 -0.91 8.51
N ARG A 143 -14.16 -0.09 9.35
CA ARG A 143 -12.84 0.49 9.06
C ARG A 143 -11.74 -0.57 9.00
N VAL A 144 -11.75 -1.57 9.89
CA VAL A 144 -10.84 -2.73 9.80
C VAL A 144 -11.04 -3.47 8.46
N GLY A 145 -12.29 -3.63 8.02
CA GLY A 145 -12.56 -4.22 6.71
C GLY A 145 -12.08 -3.37 5.52
N ILE A 146 -12.11 -2.04 5.63
CA ILE A 146 -11.48 -1.15 4.65
C ILE A 146 -9.97 -1.40 4.59
N VAL A 147 -9.30 -1.52 5.74
CA VAL A 147 -7.87 -1.88 5.77
C VAL A 147 -7.65 -3.21 5.09
N ALA A 148 -8.41 -4.26 5.42
CA ALA A 148 -8.29 -5.57 4.78
C ALA A 148 -8.50 -5.54 3.25
N ALA A 149 -9.38 -4.65 2.76
CA ALA A 149 -9.60 -4.45 1.33
C ALA A 149 -8.48 -3.63 0.67
N ALA A 150 -7.88 -2.66 1.37
CA ALA A 150 -6.70 -1.94 0.88
C ALA A 150 -5.47 -2.86 0.84
N GLU A 151 -5.29 -3.69 1.86
CA GLU A 151 -4.22 -4.70 1.95
C GLU A 151 -4.29 -5.75 0.84
N HIS A 152 -5.49 -6.06 0.36
CA HIS A 152 -5.66 -6.88 -0.84
C HIS A 152 -4.99 -6.22 -2.07
N TYR A 153 -5.10 -4.91 -2.19
CA TYR A 153 -4.47 -4.16 -3.28
C TYR A 153 -2.96 -4.01 -3.09
N THR A 154 -2.49 -3.71 -1.89
CA THR A 154 -1.05 -3.57 -1.59
C THR A 154 -0.34 -4.91 -1.77
N CYS A 155 -0.92 -6.02 -1.29
CA CYS A 155 -0.41 -7.37 -1.56
C CYS A 155 -0.38 -7.70 -3.06
N ALA A 156 -1.44 -7.37 -3.81
CA ALA A 156 -1.46 -7.63 -5.25
C ALA A 156 -0.44 -6.77 -6.02
N LEU A 157 -0.24 -5.52 -5.60
CA LEU A 157 0.83 -4.65 -6.09
C LEU A 157 2.20 -5.22 -5.72
N GLY A 158 2.33 -5.80 -4.53
CA GLY A 158 3.57 -6.43 -4.10
C GLY A 158 3.93 -7.65 -4.91
N GLN A 159 2.95 -8.51 -5.19
CA GLN A 159 3.12 -9.62 -6.11
C GLN A 159 3.50 -9.13 -7.52
N TYR A 160 2.91 -8.02 -7.99
CA TYR A 160 3.27 -7.41 -9.27
C TYR A 160 4.72 -6.88 -9.28
N ALA A 161 5.14 -6.20 -8.21
CA ALA A 161 6.50 -5.69 -8.06
C ALA A 161 7.54 -6.82 -8.12
N LEU A 162 7.28 -7.90 -7.37
CA LEU A 162 8.18 -9.05 -7.23
C LEU A 162 8.25 -9.96 -8.45
N THR A 163 7.27 -9.94 -9.35
CA THR A 163 7.20 -10.91 -10.48
C THR A 163 7.09 -10.32 -11.87
N LYS A 164 6.85 -9.01 -11.98
CA LYS A 164 6.67 -8.33 -13.26
C LYS A 164 7.45 -7.03 -13.35
N ALA A 165 7.38 -6.22 -12.30
CA ALA A 165 7.91 -4.87 -12.36
C ALA A 165 9.42 -4.87 -12.56
N HIS A 166 10.16 -5.58 -11.69
CA HIS A 166 11.62 -5.74 -11.75
C HIS A 166 12.31 -4.44 -12.17
N TRP A 167 11.98 -3.34 -11.48
CA TRP A 167 12.31 -1.99 -11.94
C TRP A 167 13.82 -1.78 -12.13
N GLU A 168 14.64 -2.27 -11.19
CA GLU A 168 16.10 -2.20 -11.29
C GLU A 168 16.63 -2.88 -12.57
N ASP A 169 16.13 -4.07 -12.90
CA ASP A 169 16.51 -4.82 -14.11
C ASP A 169 16.11 -4.10 -15.40
N LYS A 170 15.14 -3.17 -15.32
CA LYS A 170 14.66 -2.33 -16.42
C LYS A 170 15.31 -0.94 -16.46
N GLY A 171 16.38 -0.73 -15.68
CA GLY A 171 17.15 0.50 -15.66
C GLY A 171 16.46 1.67 -14.94
N CYS A 172 15.52 1.38 -14.03
CA CYS A 172 14.94 2.39 -13.15
C CYS A 172 15.91 2.72 -11.99
N ASP A 173 15.69 3.86 -11.33
CA ASP A 173 16.51 4.30 -10.19
C ASP A 173 16.53 3.25 -9.07
N PRO A 174 17.70 2.84 -8.57
CA PRO A 174 17.79 1.75 -7.60
C PRO A 174 17.20 2.12 -6.23
N ALA A 175 17.40 3.35 -5.75
CA ALA A 175 16.91 3.75 -4.42
C ALA A 175 15.38 3.82 -4.39
N VAL A 176 14.76 4.38 -5.43
CA VAL A 176 13.28 4.41 -5.53
C VAL A 176 12.72 3.01 -5.79
N SER A 177 13.36 2.21 -6.63
CA SER A 177 12.95 0.82 -6.87
C SER A 177 12.96 -0.01 -5.60
N ASP A 178 14.00 0.12 -4.78
CA ASP A 178 14.14 -0.62 -3.52
C ASP A 178 13.10 -0.18 -2.49
N LEU A 179 12.82 1.13 -2.35
CA LEU A 179 11.74 1.61 -1.47
C LEU A 179 10.43 0.88 -1.74
N PHE A 180 10.00 0.91 -3.00
CA PHE A 180 8.72 0.32 -3.36
C PHE A 180 8.76 -1.20 -3.31
N THR A 181 9.84 -1.85 -3.74
CA THR A 181 9.92 -3.32 -3.77
C THR A 181 10.06 -3.91 -2.36
N TRP A 182 10.82 -3.27 -1.45
CA TRP A 182 10.90 -3.66 -0.04
C TRP A 182 9.53 -3.57 0.62
N HIS A 183 8.87 -2.41 0.52
CA HIS A 183 7.53 -2.22 1.07
C HIS A 183 6.59 -3.28 0.49
N CYS A 184 6.51 -3.38 -0.84
CA CYS A 184 5.69 -4.35 -1.54
C CYS A 184 5.93 -5.80 -1.11
N ALA A 185 7.17 -6.15 -0.76
CA ALA A 185 7.50 -7.47 -0.25
C ALA A 185 6.95 -7.66 1.17
N GLU A 186 7.05 -6.67 2.06
CA GLU A 186 6.43 -6.72 3.39
C GLU A 186 4.89 -6.79 3.30
N GLU A 187 4.27 -6.12 2.33
CA GLU A 187 2.84 -6.24 2.03
C GLU A 187 2.41 -7.67 1.68
N VAL A 188 3.26 -8.39 0.93
CA VAL A 188 3.04 -9.81 0.66
C VAL A 188 3.31 -10.65 1.91
N GLU A 189 4.31 -10.32 2.71
CA GLU A 189 4.65 -11.02 3.95
C GLU A 189 3.48 -10.97 4.96
N HIS A 190 2.85 -9.81 5.17
CA HIS A 190 1.78 -9.65 6.15
C HIS A 190 0.35 -9.73 5.60
N ARG A 191 0.18 -10.10 4.32
CA ARG A 191 -1.09 -10.10 3.56
C ARG A 191 -2.32 -10.67 4.26
N THR A 192 -2.16 -11.57 5.22
CA THR A 192 -3.25 -12.21 5.95
C THR A 192 -3.74 -11.42 7.17
N VAL A 193 -2.89 -10.59 7.78
CA VAL A 193 -3.12 -10.02 9.12
C VAL A 193 -4.39 -9.18 9.18
N ALA A 194 -4.57 -8.25 8.25
CA ALA A 194 -5.75 -7.38 8.23
C ALA A 194 -7.06 -8.15 8.02
N PHE A 195 -7.01 -9.18 7.17
CA PHE A 195 -8.16 -10.03 6.89
C PHE A 195 -8.53 -10.91 8.08
N ASP A 196 -7.53 -11.55 8.70
CA ASP A 196 -7.72 -12.35 9.90
C ASP A 196 -8.27 -11.51 11.05
N LEU A 197 -7.78 -10.27 11.22
CA LEU A 197 -8.34 -9.33 12.19
C LEU A 197 -9.80 -8.99 11.88
N PHE A 198 -10.14 -8.75 10.61
CA PHE A 198 -11.52 -8.49 10.20
C PHE A 198 -12.45 -9.67 10.53
N GLU A 199 -12.06 -10.91 10.20
CA GLU A 199 -12.84 -12.12 10.52
C GLU A 199 -12.97 -12.31 12.03
N HIS A 200 -11.87 -12.17 12.77
CA HIS A 200 -11.83 -12.34 14.23
C HIS A 200 -12.79 -11.39 14.96
N LEU A 201 -12.95 -10.15 14.46
CA LEU A 201 -13.87 -9.17 15.03
C LEU A 201 -15.34 -9.37 14.62
N GLY A 202 -15.65 -10.44 13.87
CA GLY A 202 -17.00 -10.79 13.43
C GLY A 202 -17.35 -10.27 12.03
N GLY A 203 -16.35 -9.92 11.22
CA GLY A 203 -16.52 -9.63 9.81
C GLY A 203 -17.11 -10.83 9.07
N ASN A 204 -18.04 -10.59 8.15
CA ASN A 204 -18.67 -11.64 7.35
C ASN A 204 -18.60 -11.33 5.86
N TYR A 205 -18.92 -12.33 5.04
CA TYR A 205 -18.87 -12.22 3.58
C TYR A 205 -19.67 -11.04 3.01
N ALA A 206 -20.89 -10.79 3.51
CA ALA A 206 -21.74 -9.73 3.00
C ALA A 206 -21.12 -8.34 3.24
N LEU A 207 -20.65 -8.09 4.47
CA LEU A 207 -19.95 -6.86 4.82
C LEU A 207 -18.67 -6.70 4.01
N ARG A 208 -17.90 -7.78 3.87
CA ARG A 208 -16.65 -7.81 3.12
C ARG A 208 -16.84 -7.47 1.64
N ALA A 209 -17.85 -8.06 1.00
CA ALA A 209 -18.19 -7.77 -0.38
C ALA A 209 -18.69 -6.32 -0.55
N ALA A 210 -19.51 -5.82 0.38
CA ALA A 210 -19.97 -4.43 0.36
C ALA A 210 -18.80 -3.44 0.47
N ILE A 211 -17.85 -3.71 1.38
CA ILE A 211 -16.64 -2.90 1.55
C ILE A 211 -15.81 -2.90 0.27
N MET A 212 -15.50 -4.07 -0.30
CA MET A 212 -14.71 -4.13 -1.53
C MET A 212 -15.40 -3.42 -2.71
N SER A 213 -16.73 -3.46 -2.78
CA SER A 213 -17.49 -2.73 -3.79
C SER A 213 -17.33 -1.21 -3.66
N MET A 214 -17.08 -0.70 -2.46
CA MET A 214 -16.74 0.70 -2.21
C MET A 214 -15.24 0.99 -2.43
N VAL A 215 -14.37 0.12 -1.91
CA VAL A 215 -12.91 0.33 -1.93
C VAL A 215 -12.34 0.25 -3.34
N ALA A 216 -12.78 -0.70 -4.17
CA ALA A 216 -12.25 -0.87 -5.53
C ALA A 216 -12.34 0.40 -6.40
N PRO A 217 -13.51 1.07 -6.54
CA PRO A 217 -13.58 2.31 -7.31
C PRO A 217 -12.84 3.48 -6.63
N ILE A 218 -12.86 3.58 -5.30
CA ILE A 218 -12.14 4.65 -4.56
C ILE A 218 -10.62 4.51 -4.76
N PHE A 219 -10.08 3.31 -4.58
CA PHE A 219 -8.65 3.03 -4.77
C PHE A 219 -8.23 3.34 -6.21
N THR A 220 -9.01 2.87 -7.19
CA THR A 220 -8.75 3.16 -8.61
C THR A 220 -8.77 4.67 -8.89
N TYR A 221 -9.73 5.40 -8.32
CA TYR A 221 -9.82 6.86 -8.46
C TYR A 221 -8.60 7.56 -7.85
N LEU A 222 -8.18 7.20 -6.64
CA LEU A 222 -7.00 7.78 -6.00
C LEU A 222 -5.75 7.60 -6.86
N MET A 223 -5.50 6.37 -7.33
CA MET A 223 -4.36 6.07 -8.19
C MET A 223 -4.38 6.89 -9.48
N VAL A 224 -5.51 6.91 -10.19
CA VAL A 224 -5.64 7.63 -11.47
C VAL A 224 -5.51 9.14 -11.27
N LYS A 225 -6.25 9.71 -10.31
CA LYS A 225 -6.30 11.16 -10.10
C LYS A 225 -4.97 11.69 -9.59
N GLY A 226 -4.35 11.01 -8.65
CA GLY A 226 -3.08 11.43 -8.10
C GLY A 226 -1.91 11.32 -9.07
N THR A 227 -1.88 10.27 -9.90
CA THR A 227 -0.94 10.21 -11.03
C THR A 227 -1.11 11.41 -11.96
N GLN A 228 -2.36 11.77 -12.27
CA GLN A 228 -2.65 12.90 -13.14
C GLN A 228 -2.22 14.24 -12.52
N GLU A 229 -2.30 14.40 -11.20
CA GLU A 229 -1.90 15.64 -10.55
C GLU A 229 -0.40 15.86 -10.56
N LEU A 230 0.38 14.82 -10.26
CA LEU A 230 1.83 14.87 -10.44
C LEU A 230 2.18 15.14 -11.91
N ALA A 231 1.49 14.50 -12.85
CA ALA A 231 1.69 14.78 -14.27
C ALA A 231 1.33 16.22 -14.65
N ALA A 232 0.30 16.82 -14.04
CA ALA A 232 -0.16 18.17 -14.36
C ALA A 232 0.80 19.27 -13.91
N VAL A 233 1.48 19.07 -12.78
CA VAL A 233 2.48 20.02 -12.26
C VAL A 233 3.86 19.83 -12.90
N ASP A 234 4.08 18.69 -13.53
CA ASP A 234 5.31 18.40 -14.25
C ASP A 234 5.38 19.10 -15.62
N ARG A 235 6.20 20.15 -15.67
CA ARG A 235 6.40 21.00 -16.86
C ARG A 235 7.16 20.31 -17.99
N SER A 236 7.87 19.21 -17.70
CA SER A 236 8.60 18.46 -18.73
C SER A 236 7.66 17.60 -19.59
N LEU A 237 6.44 17.32 -19.10
CA LEU A 237 5.46 16.55 -19.84
C LEU A 237 4.72 17.38 -20.87
N PRO A 238 4.42 16.81 -22.06
CA PRO A 238 3.53 17.43 -23.01
C PRO A 238 2.15 17.66 -22.37
N LYS A 239 1.51 18.78 -22.68
CA LYS A 239 0.14 19.06 -22.18
C LYS A 239 -0.85 17.93 -22.51
N SER A 240 -0.61 17.12 -23.55
CA SER A 240 -1.45 15.96 -23.90
C SER A 240 -1.46 14.84 -22.84
N GLN A 241 -0.50 14.87 -21.91
CA GLN A 241 -0.30 13.88 -20.85
C GLN A 241 -0.63 14.44 -19.45
N GLN A 242 -1.11 15.67 -19.34
CA GLN A 242 -1.32 16.35 -18.05
C GLN A 242 -2.76 16.25 -17.52
N THR A 243 -3.67 15.62 -18.25
CA THR A 243 -5.09 15.57 -17.90
C THR A 243 -5.75 14.27 -18.35
N LEU A 244 -6.69 13.78 -17.55
CA LEU A 244 -7.49 12.59 -17.84
C LEU A 244 -8.36 12.75 -19.09
N ALA A 245 -8.69 13.98 -19.49
CA ALA A 245 -9.51 14.25 -20.68
C ALA A 245 -8.76 14.00 -21.99
N ARG A 246 -7.43 13.86 -21.96
CA ARG A 246 -6.61 13.72 -23.16
C ARG A 246 -6.12 12.29 -23.33
N PHE A 247 -6.23 11.81 -24.56
CA PHE A 247 -5.82 10.45 -24.93
C PHE A 247 -4.34 10.17 -24.63
N GLY A 248 -3.47 11.19 -24.70
CA GLY A 248 -2.03 11.05 -24.44
C GLY A 248 -1.70 10.52 -23.04
N PHE A 249 -2.43 10.95 -22.00
CA PHE A 249 -2.23 10.44 -20.63
C PHE A 249 -2.46 8.93 -20.56
N TRP A 250 -3.61 8.48 -21.05
CA TRP A 250 -3.98 7.08 -21.06
C TRP A 250 -3.06 6.25 -21.95
N GLN A 251 -2.69 6.77 -23.12
CA GLN A 251 -1.74 6.12 -24.02
C GLN A 251 -0.39 5.85 -23.32
N GLN A 252 0.15 6.83 -22.58
CA GLN A 252 1.40 6.63 -21.85
C GLN A 252 1.25 5.67 -20.66
N TRP A 253 0.14 5.71 -19.93
CA TRP A 253 -0.10 4.72 -18.87
C TRP A 253 -0.20 3.30 -19.44
N PHE A 254 -0.99 3.09 -20.50
CA PHE A 254 -1.10 1.78 -21.14
C PHE A 254 0.24 1.32 -21.73
N LYS A 255 1.04 2.23 -22.27
CA LYS A 255 2.42 1.92 -22.71
C LYS A 255 3.28 1.45 -21.53
N ALA A 256 3.27 2.17 -20.40
CA ALA A 256 3.99 1.78 -19.19
C ALA A 256 3.54 0.40 -18.69
N SER A 257 2.24 0.11 -18.75
CA SER A 257 1.68 -1.18 -18.36
C SER A 257 2.05 -2.31 -19.31
N SER A 258 2.11 -2.06 -20.61
CA SER A 258 2.57 -3.05 -21.60
C SER A 258 4.06 -3.40 -21.44
N GLN A 259 4.83 -2.51 -20.82
CA GLN A 259 6.24 -2.74 -20.43
C GLN A 259 6.37 -3.32 -19.02
N GLU A 260 5.24 -3.67 -18.41
CA GLU A 260 5.14 -4.21 -17.06
C GLU A 260 5.79 -3.31 -15.99
N LEU A 261 5.78 -1.98 -16.18
CA LEU A 261 6.34 -1.04 -15.20
C LEU A 261 5.32 -0.69 -14.12
N VAL A 262 4.05 -0.63 -14.48
CA VAL A 262 2.92 -0.34 -13.59
C VAL A 262 1.68 -1.13 -14.02
N PRO A 263 0.79 -1.49 -13.10
CA PRO A 263 -0.49 -2.07 -13.49
C PRO A 263 -1.32 -1.10 -14.34
N SER A 264 -2.18 -1.66 -15.18
CA SER A 264 -3.12 -0.85 -15.96
C SER A 264 -4.26 -0.34 -15.09
N PRO A 265 -4.97 0.74 -15.48
CA PRO A 265 -6.17 1.19 -14.78
C PRO A 265 -7.23 0.08 -14.64
N VAL A 266 -7.35 -0.79 -15.65
CA VAL A 266 -8.26 -1.95 -15.65
C VAL A 266 -7.82 -3.02 -14.66
N TRP A 267 -6.51 -3.17 -14.43
CA TRP A 267 -5.98 -4.09 -13.44
C TRP A 267 -6.54 -3.78 -12.06
N PHE A 268 -6.57 -2.52 -11.62
CA PHE A 268 -7.12 -2.14 -10.30
C PHE A 268 -8.59 -2.58 -10.13
N MET A 269 -9.42 -2.44 -11.16
CA MET A 269 -10.81 -2.93 -11.07
C MET A 269 -10.91 -4.45 -11.05
N THR A 270 -10.03 -5.15 -11.78
CA THR A 270 -10.09 -6.62 -11.90
C THR A 270 -9.43 -7.34 -10.73
N THR A 271 -8.48 -6.72 -10.05
CA THR A 271 -7.83 -7.25 -8.83
C THR A 271 -8.85 -7.53 -7.72
N ALA A 272 -9.89 -6.71 -7.59
CA ALA A 272 -10.95 -6.92 -6.59
C ALA A 272 -11.73 -8.23 -6.76
N LYS A 273 -11.71 -8.86 -7.95
CA LYS A 273 -12.52 -10.06 -8.25
C LYS A 273 -12.27 -11.23 -7.30
N ASN A 274 -11.01 -11.48 -6.92
CA ASN A 274 -10.69 -12.55 -5.99
C ASN A 274 -11.33 -12.33 -4.63
N PHE A 275 -11.32 -11.08 -4.16
CA PHE A 275 -11.93 -10.68 -2.90
C PHE A 275 -13.46 -10.85 -2.91
N PHE A 276 -14.14 -11.01 -4.04
CA PHE A 276 -15.57 -11.34 -4.06
C PHE A 276 -15.87 -12.84 -3.94
N LYS A 277 -14.87 -13.73 -3.95
CA LYS A 277 -15.12 -15.17 -3.78
C LYS A 277 -15.56 -15.46 -2.34
N PRO A 278 -16.61 -16.27 -2.10
CA PRO A 278 -17.01 -16.66 -0.73
C PRO A 278 -15.89 -17.35 0.04
N SER A 279 -15.09 -18.18 -0.65
CA SER A 279 -13.92 -18.89 -0.14
C SER A 279 -12.61 -18.10 -0.31
N TYR A 280 -12.67 -16.77 -0.29
CA TYR A 280 -11.47 -15.95 -0.44
C TYR A 280 -10.66 -15.96 0.86
N HIS A 281 -9.35 -16.00 0.73
CA HIS A 281 -8.42 -15.71 1.83
C HIS A 281 -7.08 -15.19 1.25
N PRO A 282 -6.49 -14.09 1.76
CA PRO A 282 -5.28 -13.49 1.19
C PRO A 282 -4.05 -14.40 1.21
N TYR A 283 -4.06 -15.45 2.04
CA TYR A 283 -2.99 -16.45 2.10
C TYR A 283 -2.55 -16.93 0.70
N TYR A 284 -3.50 -17.04 -0.25
CA TYR A 284 -3.27 -17.53 -1.61
C TYR A 284 -2.88 -16.45 -2.63
N GLU A 285 -2.79 -15.18 -2.25
CA GLU A 285 -2.60 -14.05 -3.18
C GLU A 285 -1.12 -13.70 -3.41
N GLY A 286 -0.18 -14.30 -2.67
CA GLY A 286 1.24 -14.02 -2.84
C GLY A 286 2.16 -15.12 -2.29
N SER A 287 3.46 -15.00 -2.61
CA SER A 287 4.49 -15.93 -2.14
C SER A 287 5.32 -15.31 -1.02
N THR A 288 5.23 -15.89 0.18
CA THR A 288 6.07 -15.51 1.32
C THR A 288 7.55 -15.74 1.03
N GLU A 289 7.89 -16.78 0.27
CA GLU A 289 9.28 -17.07 -0.13
C GLU A 289 9.85 -15.93 -0.99
N LEU A 290 9.14 -15.52 -2.04
CA LEU A 290 9.58 -14.41 -2.90
C LEU A 290 9.71 -13.09 -2.13
N ALA A 291 8.78 -12.83 -1.21
CA ALA A 291 8.83 -11.65 -0.35
C ALA A 291 10.10 -11.66 0.53
N LEU A 292 10.33 -12.74 1.27
CA LEU A 292 11.49 -12.88 2.15
C LEU A 292 12.81 -12.84 1.37
N ASP A 293 12.86 -13.45 0.19
CA ASP A 293 14.03 -13.43 -0.68
C ASP A 293 14.43 -12.00 -1.08
N TYR A 294 13.45 -11.13 -1.38
CA TYR A 294 13.73 -9.72 -1.65
C TYR A 294 14.13 -8.97 -0.39
N ILE A 295 13.34 -9.11 0.69
CA ILE A 295 13.58 -8.37 1.93
C ILE A 295 14.98 -8.63 2.49
N ASN A 296 15.44 -9.88 2.48
CA ASN A 296 16.77 -10.28 2.98
C ASN A 296 17.92 -9.72 2.13
N ARG A 297 17.66 -9.30 0.88
CA ARG A 297 18.67 -8.71 0.00
C ARG A 297 18.51 -7.22 -0.24
N SER A 298 17.43 -6.59 0.27
CA SER A 298 17.13 -5.16 0.12
C SER A 298 18.34 -4.30 0.51
N PRO A 299 18.87 -3.47 -0.42
CA PRO A 299 19.91 -2.50 -0.12
C PRO A 299 19.59 -1.59 1.08
N ALA A 300 18.35 -1.14 1.22
CA ALA A 300 17.96 -0.22 2.28
C ALA A 300 17.95 -0.85 3.68
N VAL A 301 17.56 -2.13 3.78
CA VAL A 301 17.66 -2.90 5.03
C VAL A 301 19.13 -3.08 5.41
N LYS A 302 19.97 -3.49 4.47
CA LYS A 302 21.42 -3.68 4.69
C LYS A 302 22.12 -2.38 5.08
N LEU A 303 21.81 -1.28 4.40
CA LEU A 303 22.36 0.03 4.71
C LEU A 303 22.02 0.45 6.14
N TYR A 304 20.77 0.22 6.58
CA TYR A 304 20.40 0.51 7.96
C TYR A 304 21.23 -0.31 8.96
N GLU A 305 21.42 -1.61 8.70
CA GLU A 305 22.24 -2.47 9.57
C GLU A 305 23.71 -2.02 9.62
N GLU A 306 24.26 -1.58 8.49
CA GLU A 306 25.63 -1.05 8.41
C GLU A 306 25.78 0.25 9.21
N ILE A 307 24.81 1.16 9.12
CA ILE A 307 24.76 2.40 9.93
C ILE A 307 24.72 2.05 11.43
N GLN A 308 23.89 1.09 11.84
CA GLN A 308 23.81 0.67 13.24
C GLN A 308 25.11 0.04 13.76
N LYS A 309 25.86 -0.62 12.88
CA LYS A 309 27.20 -1.18 13.20
C LYS A 309 28.31 -0.13 13.15
N GLY A 310 28.01 1.12 12.77
CA GLY A 310 28.99 2.20 12.60
C GLY A 310 29.93 1.99 11.42
N LEU A 311 29.54 1.18 10.44
CA LEU A 311 30.34 0.88 9.25
C LEU A 311 30.22 1.97 8.18
N VAL A 312 29.11 2.72 8.20
CA VAL A 312 28.79 3.79 7.26
C VAL A 312 28.10 4.93 8.03
N SER A 313 28.30 6.18 7.60
CA SER A 313 27.75 7.39 8.23
C SER A 313 26.65 8.03 7.39
#